data_AF-K0NIK7-F1
#
_entry.id   AF-K0NIK7-F1
#
_cell.length_a   1.000
_cell.length_b   1.000
_cell.length_c   1.000
_cell.angle_alpha   90.00
_cell.angle_beta   90.00
_cell.angle_gamma   90.00
#
_symmetry.space_group_name_H-M   'P 1'
#
loop_
_entity.id
_entity.type
_entity.pdbx_description
1 polymer ?
#
loop_
_entity_poly.entity_id
_entity_poly.type
_entity_poly.pdbx_seq_one_letter_code
_entity_poly.pdbx_strand_id
1 'polypeptide(L)'
;MNLINQITTYKTNEQMFWNLNPHTNPLSHSTMLFAYYCDNSFYPIGTIFFVGNFGIMLSASHVFDEGLSKSNHNQQVADLLAKGKYHVDVKGDLGFAAIRFNSKNDTVSNITFISIEHIAACVPGDIFYASPVYHDSLIPIEYLSIKPTMPEIGTKVFSCGYTNFDYDRKNGLPLDEIKSGRFNWRDNLSFDFAVYEGEITNIYVNKFVKSYLNAPCFSVNYKIPPGLSGGPTLTKNGFVCGVNSASLVNESLISLIYPSIFTSLKTTMRIGGLTLNKIAPICDHMSFGNISTDGSEKDIKYSIEHDSLCVYHKWFKYLDNQIYENKYDEESGIFAKPRARNKKISIGIGPPITEEPSHTTGHTDRVSGGSADQAD
;
A
#
# COMPACT_ATOMS: atom_id res chain seq x y z
N MET A 1 0.06 -24.64 3.59
CA MET A 1 -1.40 -24.62 3.30
C MET A 1 -1.65 -23.42 2.39
N ASN A 2 -2.43 -23.54 1.31
CA ASN A 2 -2.72 -22.41 0.42
C ASN A 2 -3.48 -21.32 1.22
N LEU A 3 -3.01 -20.08 1.20
CA LEU A 3 -3.61 -18.93 1.91
C LEU A 3 -5.11 -18.80 1.60
N ILE A 4 -5.51 -19.01 0.34
CA ILE A 4 -6.92 -18.95 -0.06
C ILE A 4 -7.75 -20.01 0.65
N ASN A 5 -7.24 -21.24 0.82
CA ASN A 5 -7.96 -22.28 1.54
C ASN A 5 -8.23 -21.87 2.99
N GLN A 6 -7.28 -21.19 3.65
CA GLN A 6 -7.46 -20.69 5.01
C GLN A 6 -8.55 -19.62 5.07
N ILE A 7 -8.56 -18.70 4.11
CA ILE A 7 -9.55 -17.63 4.02
C ILE A 7 -10.95 -18.20 3.73
N THR A 8 -11.07 -19.16 2.81
CA THR A 8 -12.36 -19.74 2.42
C THR A 8 -12.94 -20.72 3.42
N THR A 9 -12.17 -21.22 4.40
CA THR A 9 -12.68 -22.14 5.43
C THR A 9 -13.78 -21.49 6.30
N TYR A 10 -13.77 -20.16 6.41
CA TYR A 10 -14.76 -19.38 7.16
C TYR A 10 -15.98 -18.98 6.34
N LYS A 11 -15.97 -19.26 5.03
CA LYS A 11 -17.03 -18.89 4.11
C LYS A 11 -18.23 -19.84 4.29
N THR A 12 -19.41 -19.28 4.55
CA THR A 12 -20.65 -20.06 4.48
C THR A 12 -21.21 -20.08 3.04
N ASN A 13 -22.03 -21.07 2.71
CA ASN A 13 -22.54 -21.23 1.34
C ASN A 13 -23.25 -19.94 0.87
N GLU A 14 -22.98 -19.54 -0.37
CA GLU A 14 -23.59 -18.38 -1.08
C GLU A 14 -23.14 -16.97 -0.66
N GLN A 15 -22.36 -16.80 0.41
CA GLN A 15 -21.89 -15.46 0.78
C GLN A 15 -20.78 -14.95 -0.16
N MET A 16 -20.87 -13.69 -0.61
CA MET A 16 -19.78 -12.99 -1.31
C MET A 16 -18.85 -12.22 -0.35
N PHE A 17 -19.17 -12.23 0.94
CA PHE A 17 -18.46 -11.50 1.98
C PHE A 17 -18.50 -12.26 3.30
N TRP A 18 -17.39 -12.26 4.02
CA TRP A 18 -17.29 -12.79 5.38
C TRP A 18 -16.22 -12.08 6.18
N ASN A 19 -16.36 -12.10 7.51
CA ASN A 19 -15.36 -11.58 8.43
C ASN A 19 -14.39 -12.69 8.85
N LEU A 20 -13.13 -12.31 8.97
CA LEU A 20 -12.07 -13.11 9.58
C LEU A 20 -11.74 -12.51 10.94
N ASN A 21 -11.22 -13.34 11.85
CA ASN A 21 -10.74 -12.82 13.13
C ASN A 21 -9.51 -11.92 12.87
N PRO A 22 -9.59 -10.62 13.20
CA PRO A 22 -8.53 -9.66 12.90
C PRO A 22 -7.24 -9.86 13.71
N HIS A 23 -7.24 -10.77 14.68
CA HIS A 23 -6.16 -10.95 15.65
C HIS A 23 -5.50 -12.33 15.59
N THR A 24 -6.15 -13.30 14.95
CA THR A 24 -5.67 -14.70 14.91
C THR A 24 -5.57 -15.25 13.49
N ASN A 25 -6.20 -14.62 12.49
CA ASN A 25 -6.12 -15.09 11.12
C ASN A 25 -4.75 -14.76 10.50
N PRO A 26 -4.03 -15.72 9.86
CA PRO A 26 -2.73 -15.44 9.24
C PRO A 26 -2.73 -14.28 8.24
N LEU A 27 -3.83 -14.08 7.50
CA LEU A 27 -3.92 -12.96 6.56
C LEU A 27 -3.85 -11.60 7.28
N SER A 28 -4.36 -11.50 8.52
CA SER A 28 -4.28 -10.28 9.34
C SER A 28 -2.86 -9.99 9.87
N HIS A 29 -1.92 -10.95 9.77
CA HIS A 29 -0.52 -10.70 10.09
C HIS A 29 0.24 -10.00 8.97
N SER A 30 -0.19 -10.23 7.72
CA SER A 30 0.39 -9.61 6.53
C SER A 30 -0.40 -8.40 6.05
N THR A 31 -1.69 -8.31 6.41
CA THR A 31 -2.59 -7.19 6.13
C THR A 31 -2.96 -6.51 7.44
N MET A 32 -2.60 -5.25 7.60
CA MET A 32 -2.64 -4.49 8.84
C MET A 32 -3.49 -3.23 8.71
N LEU A 33 -3.88 -2.69 9.87
CA LEU A 33 -4.52 -1.38 9.94
C LEU A 33 -3.46 -0.31 9.67
N PHE A 34 -3.74 0.58 8.72
CA PHE A 34 -2.89 1.71 8.38
C PHE A 34 -3.37 2.95 9.13
N ALA A 35 -2.45 3.58 9.86
CA ALA A 35 -2.76 4.72 10.70
C ALA A 35 -1.84 5.89 10.45
N TYR A 36 -2.38 7.07 10.70
CA TYR A 36 -1.70 8.34 10.73
C TYR A 36 -1.74 8.92 12.13
N TYR A 37 -0.64 9.51 12.61
CA TYR A 37 -0.59 10.19 13.89
C TYR A 37 -0.02 11.59 13.73
N CYS A 38 -0.63 12.56 14.39
CA CYS A 38 -0.23 13.97 14.41
C CYS A 38 -0.84 14.66 15.63
N ASP A 39 -0.22 15.72 16.13
CA ASP A 39 -0.82 16.61 17.14
C ASP A 39 -1.42 15.89 18.36
N ASN A 40 -0.75 14.82 18.83
CA ASN A 40 -1.22 13.94 19.92
C ASN A 40 -2.51 13.15 19.63
N SER A 41 -2.88 13.04 18.36
CA SER A 41 -4.01 12.25 17.89
C SER A 41 -3.55 11.12 16.96
N PHE A 42 -4.29 10.03 16.98
CA PHE A 42 -4.04 8.83 16.20
C PHE A 42 -5.28 8.43 15.40
N TYR A 43 -5.12 8.28 14.09
CA TYR A 43 -6.22 8.10 13.14
C TYR A 43 -6.03 6.80 12.35
N PRO A 44 -6.85 5.77 12.59
CA PRO A 44 -7.05 4.68 11.63
C PRO A 44 -7.61 5.24 10.32
N ILE A 45 -6.85 5.08 9.23
CA ILE A 45 -7.18 5.67 7.91
C ILE A 45 -7.43 4.63 6.83
N GLY A 46 -6.94 3.40 6.98
CA GLY A 46 -7.23 2.34 6.00
C GLY A 46 -6.48 1.05 6.27
N THR A 47 -6.10 0.38 5.19
CA THR A 47 -5.39 -0.90 5.22
C THR A 47 -4.02 -0.78 4.54
N ILE A 48 -3.02 -1.47 5.06
CA ILE A 48 -1.67 -1.60 4.48
C ILE A 48 -1.19 -3.05 4.62
N PHE A 49 -0.40 -3.56 3.69
CA PHE A 49 0.02 -4.97 3.73
C PHE A 49 1.47 -5.16 3.29
N PHE A 50 2.12 -6.21 3.82
CA PHE A 50 3.48 -6.59 3.47
C PHE A 50 3.54 -7.38 2.17
N VAL A 51 4.55 -7.12 1.34
CA VAL A 51 4.82 -7.86 0.09
C VAL A 51 6.22 -8.46 -0.03
N GLY A 52 7.10 -8.16 0.93
CA GLY A 52 8.47 -8.57 0.81
C GLY A 52 9.26 -8.56 2.11
N ASN A 53 10.47 -9.09 1.98
CA ASN A 53 11.55 -8.98 2.96
C ASN A 53 11.85 -7.50 3.24
N PHE A 54 12.50 -7.25 4.38
CA PHE A 54 12.77 -5.89 4.90
C PHE A 54 11.50 -5.07 5.19
N GLY A 55 10.34 -5.74 5.24
CA GLY A 55 9.08 -5.11 5.60
C GLY A 55 8.55 -4.17 4.53
N ILE A 56 8.84 -4.38 3.24
CA ILE A 56 8.24 -3.56 2.17
C ILE A 56 6.71 -3.74 2.21
N MET A 57 6.00 -2.63 2.26
CA MET A 57 4.54 -2.56 2.35
C MET A 57 3.91 -1.88 1.14
N LEU A 58 2.65 -2.20 0.83
CA LEU A 58 1.80 -1.53 -0.16
C LEU A 58 0.49 -1.06 0.47
N SER A 59 0.00 0.07 -0.04
CA SER A 59 -1.36 0.55 0.18
C SER A 59 -1.75 1.53 -0.94
N ALA A 60 -2.94 2.13 -0.86
CA ALA A 60 -3.46 3.06 -1.84
C ALA A 60 -3.03 4.51 -1.51
N SER A 61 -2.63 5.27 -2.53
CA SER A 61 -2.12 6.64 -2.35
C SER A 61 -3.15 7.59 -1.75
N HIS A 62 -4.43 7.44 -2.09
CA HIS A 62 -5.49 8.26 -1.51
C HIS A 62 -5.67 8.04 0.00
N VAL A 63 -5.32 6.86 0.53
CA VAL A 63 -5.38 6.60 1.98
C VAL A 63 -4.28 7.40 2.70
N PHE A 64 -3.08 7.45 2.11
CA PHE A 64 -2.02 8.35 2.56
C PHE A 64 -2.44 9.81 2.48
N ASP A 65 -3.05 10.23 1.37
CA ASP A 65 -3.59 11.58 1.21
C ASP A 65 -4.67 11.90 2.26
N GLU A 66 -5.54 10.94 2.61
CA GLU A 66 -6.53 11.09 3.69
C GLU A 66 -5.85 11.34 5.04
N GLY A 67 -4.79 10.59 5.37
CA GLY A 67 -4.00 10.83 6.57
C GLY A 67 -3.46 12.26 6.63
N LEU A 68 -2.81 12.72 5.55
CA LEU A 68 -2.29 14.09 5.48
C LEU A 68 -3.39 15.15 5.65
N SER A 69 -4.61 14.88 5.15
CA SER A 69 -5.75 15.79 5.29
C SER A 69 -6.26 15.96 6.74
N LYS A 70 -5.87 15.08 7.68
CA LYS A 70 -6.23 15.19 9.10
C LYS A 70 -5.40 16.24 9.84
N SER A 71 -4.23 16.60 9.32
CA SER A 71 -3.40 17.63 9.95
C SER A 71 -3.98 19.02 9.66
N ASN A 72 -4.32 19.77 10.71
CA ASN A 72 -4.77 21.15 10.56
C ASN A 72 -3.60 22.11 10.29
N HIS A 73 -2.38 21.74 10.70
CA HIS A 73 -1.23 22.62 10.68
C HIS A 73 0.07 21.83 10.49
N ASN A 74 0.60 21.79 9.27
CA ASN A 74 2.04 21.66 9.14
C ASN A 74 2.53 22.16 7.78
N GLN A 75 3.39 23.18 7.80
CA GLN A 75 4.21 23.53 6.64
C GLN A 75 4.94 22.28 6.12
N GLN A 76 5.29 21.34 7.01
CA GLN A 76 5.83 20.03 6.63
C GLN A 76 4.88 19.23 5.72
N VAL A 77 3.58 19.19 5.99
CA VAL A 77 2.60 18.48 5.14
C VAL A 77 2.48 19.19 3.79
N ALA A 78 2.46 20.53 3.79
CA ALA A 78 2.51 21.31 2.56
C ALA A 78 3.79 21.07 1.76
N ASP A 79 4.95 20.97 2.42
CA ASP A 79 6.25 20.70 1.81
C ASP A 79 6.32 19.26 1.26
N LEU A 80 5.75 18.29 1.97
CA LEU A 80 5.64 16.90 1.52
C LEU A 80 4.74 16.78 0.28
N LEU A 81 3.63 17.52 0.25
CA LEU A 81 2.77 17.61 -0.92
C LEU A 81 3.45 18.37 -2.08
N ALA A 82 4.24 19.40 -1.77
CA ALA A 82 4.92 20.26 -2.76
C ALA A 82 6.13 19.61 -3.44
N LYS A 83 6.86 18.72 -2.75
CA LYS A 83 8.00 17.97 -3.33
C LYS A 83 7.60 16.94 -4.39
N GLY A 84 6.31 16.81 -4.68
CA GLY A 84 5.77 15.72 -5.49
C GLY A 84 5.76 14.43 -4.67
N LYS A 85 4.68 13.67 -4.79
CA LYS A 85 4.32 12.52 -3.92
C LYS A 85 5.32 11.35 -3.87
N TYR A 86 6.52 11.52 -4.40
CA TYR A 86 7.41 10.42 -4.75
C TYR A 86 8.20 9.88 -3.58
N HIS A 87 8.59 10.71 -2.61
CA HIS A 87 9.42 10.28 -1.49
C HIS A 87 9.18 11.15 -0.25
N VAL A 88 8.76 10.52 0.85
CA VAL A 88 8.56 11.17 2.15
C VAL A 88 9.39 10.47 3.21
N ASP A 89 10.28 11.21 3.86
CA ASP A 89 10.95 10.80 5.10
C ASP A 89 10.08 11.27 6.29
N VAL A 90 9.53 10.32 7.03
CA VAL A 90 8.64 10.61 8.16
C VAL A 90 9.46 10.75 9.45
N LYS A 91 9.48 11.96 10.05
CA LYS A 91 10.22 12.23 11.30
C LYS A 91 9.41 13.14 12.24
N GLY A 92 9.54 12.92 13.55
CA GLY A 92 8.99 13.78 14.60
C GLY A 92 7.62 13.34 15.13
N ASP A 93 6.78 14.31 15.51
CA ASP A 93 5.45 14.08 16.09
C ASP A 93 4.36 13.75 15.06
N LEU A 94 4.73 13.76 13.77
CA LEU A 94 3.88 13.41 12.65
C LEU A 94 4.40 12.13 11.99
N GLY A 95 3.51 11.18 11.75
CA GLY A 95 3.89 10.03 10.96
C GLY A 95 2.83 9.00 10.69
N PHE A 96 3.30 7.89 10.14
CA PHE A 96 2.47 6.79 9.68
C PHE A 96 2.92 5.50 10.35
N ALA A 97 1.97 4.61 10.62
CA ALA A 97 2.25 3.31 11.21
C ALA A 97 1.34 2.24 10.61
N ALA A 98 1.89 1.04 10.46
CA ALA A 98 1.09 -0.16 10.35
C ALA A 98 0.88 -0.77 11.75
N ILE A 99 -0.36 -1.10 12.09
CA ILE A 99 -0.72 -1.70 13.38
C ILE A 99 -1.04 -3.17 13.18
N ARG A 100 -0.33 -4.02 13.91
CA ARG A 100 -0.63 -5.44 14.02
C ARG A 100 -1.20 -5.75 15.41
N PHE A 101 -2.35 -6.40 15.43
CA PHE A 101 -2.96 -6.91 16.66
C PHE A 101 -2.63 -8.39 16.81
N ASN A 102 -1.96 -8.76 17.90
CA ASN A 102 -1.64 -10.15 18.20
C ASN A 102 -2.54 -10.64 19.33
N SER A 103 -3.33 -11.68 19.08
CA SER A 103 -4.16 -12.31 20.10
C SER A 103 -3.61 -13.66 20.55
N LYS A 104 -3.81 -13.93 21.84
CA LYS A 104 -3.69 -15.26 22.42
C LYS A 104 -5.05 -15.61 23.00
N ASN A 105 -5.66 -16.70 22.55
CA ASN A 105 -6.99 -17.17 22.99
C ASN A 105 -8.11 -16.10 22.87
N ASP A 106 -8.22 -15.44 21.71
CA ASP A 106 -9.24 -14.42 21.43
C ASP A 106 -9.22 -13.18 22.35
N THR A 107 -8.14 -13.01 23.10
CA THR A 107 -7.83 -11.77 23.81
C THR A 107 -6.64 -11.10 23.15
N VAL A 108 -6.80 -9.82 22.76
CA VAL A 108 -5.68 -9.01 22.26
C VAL A 108 -4.61 -9.00 23.34
N SER A 109 -3.52 -9.68 23.04
CA SER A 109 -2.44 -9.95 23.98
C SER A 109 -1.34 -8.93 23.83
N ASN A 110 -1.08 -8.48 22.60
CA ASN A 110 -0.05 -7.50 22.27
C ASN A 110 -0.45 -6.72 21.01
N ILE A 111 -0.04 -5.46 20.93
CA ILE A 111 -0.18 -4.63 19.74
C ILE A 111 1.22 -4.20 19.31
N THR A 112 1.52 -4.36 18.03
CA THR A 112 2.80 -4.00 17.45
C THR A 112 2.59 -2.81 16.53
N PHE A 113 3.32 -1.72 16.80
CA PHE A 113 3.41 -0.56 15.94
C PHE A 113 4.63 -0.67 15.07
N ILE A 114 4.41 -0.57 13.76
CA ILE A 114 5.48 -0.58 12.77
C ILE A 114 5.49 0.81 12.13
N SER A 115 6.30 1.70 12.68
CA SER A 115 6.46 3.05 12.15
C SER A 115 7.01 2.99 10.73
N ILE A 116 6.45 3.81 9.85
CA ILE A 116 6.88 3.91 8.46
C ILE A 116 7.88 5.06 8.34
N GLU A 117 9.04 4.77 7.76
CA GLU A 117 10.13 5.73 7.57
C GLU A 117 10.04 6.39 6.19
N HIS A 118 9.83 5.58 5.16
CA HIS A 118 9.81 6.03 3.76
C HIS A 118 8.51 5.64 3.08
N ILE A 119 7.92 6.57 2.32
CA ILE A 119 6.76 6.33 1.44
C ILE A 119 7.12 6.78 0.04
N ALA A 120 6.78 5.96 -0.96
CA ALA A 120 6.92 6.28 -2.37
C ALA A 120 5.63 6.01 -3.15
N ALA A 121 4.90 7.08 -3.50
CA ALA A 121 3.69 6.97 -4.30
C ALA A 121 3.99 6.81 -5.80
N CYS A 122 3.30 5.88 -6.44
CA CYS A 122 3.34 5.68 -7.88
C CYS A 122 2.38 6.65 -8.57
N VAL A 123 2.87 7.54 -9.44
CA VAL A 123 2.03 8.40 -10.29
C VAL A 123 2.11 7.88 -11.73
N PRO A 124 0.99 7.75 -12.47
CA PRO A 124 -0.38 8.19 -12.14
C PRO A 124 -1.20 7.16 -11.34
N GLY A 125 -0.55 6.15 -10.76
CA GLY A 125 -1.15 5.11 -9.91
C GLY A 125 -1.88 5.63 -8.67
N ASP A 126 -2.70 4.77 -8.07
CA ASP A 126 -3.18 4.94 -6.69
C ASP A 126 -2.61 3.80 -5.83
N ILE A 127 -1.28 3.69 -5.87
CA ILE A 127 -0.50 2.73 -5.09
C ILE A 127 0.70 3.47 -4.55
N PHE A 128 1.00 3.29 -3.27
CA PHE A 128 2.31 3.65 -2.73
C PHE A 128 3.01 2.42 -2.15
N TYR A 129 4.33 2.48 -2.15
CA TYR A 129 5.20 1.57 -1.42
C TYR A 129 5.69 2.25 -0.16
N ALA A 130 5.85 1.50 0.91
CA ALA A 130 6.43 2.00 2.15
C ALA A 130 7.51 1.07 2.68
N SER A 131 8.47 1.65 3.39
CA SER A 131 9.43 0.90 4.19
C SER A 131 9.37 1.34 5.67
N PRO A 132 9.43 0.40 6.60
CA PRO A 132 9.38 0.70 8.03
C PRO A 132 10.68 1.30 8.53
N VAL A 133 10.63 1.93 9.70
CA VAL A 133 11.80 2.17 10.53
C VAL A 133 12.37 0.81 10.92
N TYR A 134 13.63 0.56 10.56
CA TYR A 134 14.26 -0.72 10.87
C TYR A 134 14.49 -0.86 12.38
N HIS A 135 14.04 -1.98 12.95
CA HIS A 135 14.32 -2.37 14.33
C HIS A 135 15.17 -3.65 14.35
N ASP A 136 16.16 -3.71 15.25
CA ASP A 136 17.11 -4.85 15.35
C ASP A 136 16.41 -6.17 15.73
N SER A 137 15.22 -6.07 16.32
CA SER A 137 14.33 -7.21 16.48
C SER A 137 13.70 -7.56 15.13
N LEU A 138 14.14 -8.68 14.54
CA LEU A 138 13.46 -9.34 13.44
C LEU A 138 12.03 -9.67 13.89
N ILE A 139 11.06 -8.79 13.58
CA ILE A 139 9.65 -9.16 13.65
C ILE A 139 9.47 -10.17 12.51
N PRO A 140 9.12 -11.44 12.79
CA PRO A 140 8.78 -12.36 11.72
C PRO A 140 7.54 -11.80 11.01
N ILE A 141 7.79 -11.30 9.81
CA ILE A 141 6.78 -10.67 8.96
C ILE A 141 6.33 -11.72 7.94
N GLU A 142 5.06 -12.10 8.03
CA GLU A 142 4.38 -12.78 6.94
C GLU A 142 4.09 -11.75 5.85
N TYR A 143 4.42 -12.07 4.60
CA TYR A 143 4.21 -11.18 3.47
C TYR A 143 3.50 -11.91 2.32
N LEU A 144 2.78 -11.11 1.52
CA LEU A 144 2.01 -11.59 0.39
C LEU A 144 2.83 -11.52 -0.89
N SER A 145 2.85 -12.62 -1.65
CA SER A 145 3.51 -12.61 -2.95
C SER A 145 2.65 -11.86 -3.96
N ILE A 146 3.28 -11.12 -4.87
CA ILE A 146 2.58 -10.31 -5.87
C ILE A 146 2.53 -11.02 -7.22
N LYS A 147 1.46 -10.76 -7.98
CA LYS A 147 1.34 -11.06 -9.40
C LYS A 147 1.34 -9.72 -10.13
N PRO A 148 2.51 -9.25 -10.61
CA PRO A 148 2.60 -7.94 -11.22
C PRO A 148 1.93 -7.88 -12.59
N THR A 149 1.66 -9.01 -13.24
CA THR A 149 0.94 -9.01 -14.52
C THR A 149 -0.53 -8.63 -14.41
N MET A 150 -1.06 -8.12 -15.51
CA MET A 150 -2.48 -7.79 -15.62
C MET A 150 -3.32 -9.07 -15.46
N PRO A 151 -4.36 -9.06 -14.60
CA PRO A 151 -5.21 -10.22 -14.43
C PRO A 151 -6.15 -10.41 -15.62
N GLU A 152 -6.89 -11.53 -15.66
CA GLU A 152 -7.83 -11.84 -16.75
C GLU A 152 -9.27 -11.52 -16.31
N ILE A 153 -10.09 -10.99 -17.22
CA ILE A 153 -11.53 -10.80 -17.01
C ILE A 153 -12.20 -12.16 -16.74
N GLY A 154 -13.17 -12.18 -15.83
CA GLY A 154 -13.83 -13.39 -15.34
C GLY A 154 -13.02 -14.14 -14.27
N THR A 155 -11.81 -13.68 -13.94
CA THR A 155 -11.04 -14.30 -12.86
C THR A 155 -11.64 -13.95 -11.51
N LYS A 156 -11.85 -14.98 -10.69
CA LYS A 156 -12.22 -14.85 -9.28
C LYS A 156 -11.09 -14.25 -8.46
N VAL A 157 -11.42 -13.26 -7.65
CA VAL A 157 -10.51 -12.54 -6.76
C VAL A 157 -11.09 -12.34 -5.37
N PHE A 158 -10.22 -12.08 -4.40
CA PHE A 158 -10.54 -11.92 -2.99
C PHE A 158 -9.92 -10.62 -2.47
N SER A 159 -10.74 -9.59 -2.24
CA SER A 159 -10.26 -8.35 -1.61
C SER A 159 -10.37 -8.42 -0.11
N CYS A 160 -9.29 -8.08 0.57
CA CYS A 160 -9.18 -8.23 2.02
C CYS A 160 -8.74 -6.92 2.66
N GLY A 161 -9.12 -6.68 3.91
CA GLY A 161 -8.70 -5.48 4.63
C GLY A 161 -9.55 -5.19 5.85
N TYR A 162 -9.22 -4.10 6.54
CA TYR A 162 -9.98 -3.62 7.68
C TYR A 162 -11.14 -2.73 7.22
N THR A 163 -12.28 -2.79 7.90
CA THR A 163 -13.46 -1.97 7.57
C THR A 163 -14.19 -1.58 8.85
N ASN A 164 -15.19 -0.71 8.71
CA ASN A 164 -16.11 -0.33 9.78
C ASN A 164 -15.39 0.24 11.01
N PHE A 165 -14.35 1.06 10.79
CA PHE A 165 -13.65 1.74 11.88
C PHE A 165 -14.63 2.62 12.68
N ASP A 166 -14.80 2.26 13.95
CA ASP A 166 -15.57 3.02 14.93
C ASP A 166 -14.63 3.62 15.97
N TYR A 167 -14.49 4.94 15.89
CA TYR A 167 -13.71 5.79 16.79
C TYR A 167 -14.13 7.25 16.60
N ASP A 168 -13.65 8.16 17.46
CA ASP A 168 -13.84 9.60 17.27
C ASP A 168 -13.04 10.08 16.04
N ARG A 169 -13.67 10.05 14.86
CA ARG A 169 -13.05 10.47 13.58
C ARG A 169 -12.67 11.94 13.53
N LYS A 170 -13.26 12.77 14.39
CA LYS A 170 -13.00 14.21 14.42
C LYS A 170 -11.73 14.49 15.21
N ASN A 171 -11.61 13.91 16.40
CA ASN A 171 -10.50 14.20 17.30
C ASN A 171 -9.37 13.14 17.24
N GLY A 172 -9.62 11.99 16.63
CA GLY A 172 -8.71 10.85 16.65
C GLY A 172 -8.70 10.15 18.02
N LEU A 173 -7.86 9.13 18.13
CA LEU A 173 -7.57 8.44 19.38
C LEU A 173 -6.44 9.16 20.12
N PRO A 174 -6.47 9.24 21.47
CA PRO A 174 -5.45 9.95 22.25
C PRO A 174 -4.09 9.25 22.18
N LEU A 175 -3.12 9.85 21.48
CA LEU A 175 -1.80 9.25 21.22
C LEU A 175 -0.98 9.11 22.51
N ASP A 176 -1.09 10.04 23.45
CA ASP A 176 -0.41 9.95 24.76
C ASP A 176 -0.88 8.73 25.58
N GLU A 177 -2.17 8.40 25.54
CA GLU A 177 -2.68 7.19 26.20
C GLU A 177 -2.18 5.93 25.50
N ILE A 178 -2.07 5.96 24.16
CA ILE A 178 -1.52 4.86 23.37
C ILE A 178 -0.04 4.65 23.71
N LYS A 179 0.77 5.73 23.67
CA LYS A 179 2.21 5.70 23.97
C LYS A 179 2.50 5.27 25.40
N SER A 180 1.64 5.65 26.35
CA SER A 180 1.77 5.27 27.76
C SER A 180 1.19 3.90 28.11
N GLY A 181 0.58 3.21 27.14
CA GLY A 181 -0.05 1.90 27.35
C GLY A 181 -1.34 1.94 28.18
N ARG A 182 -1.91 3.12 28.42
CA ARG A 182 -3.17 3.29 29.17
C ARG A 182 -4.41 3.17 28.28
N PHE A 183 -4.24 3.30 26.96
CA PHE A 183 -5.35 3.25 26.01
C PHE A 183 -6.01 1.87 25.96
N ASN A 184 -7.34 1.83 26.11
CA ASN A 184 -8.12 0.60 26.05
C ASN A 184 -8.59 0.33 24.61
N TRP A 185 -7.77 -0.39 23.86
CA TRP A 185 -8.05 -0.73 22.46
C TRP A 185 -9.38 -1.41 22.22
N ARG A 186 -9.84 -2.25 23.15
CA ARG A 186 -11.06 -3.04 22.97
C ARG A 186 -12.31 -2.18 23.00
N ASP A 187 -12.33 -1.18 23.87
CA ASP A 187 -13.51 -0.35 24.12
C ASP A 187 -13.49 0.94 23.31
N ASN A 188 -12.29 1.39 22.88
CA ASN A 188 -12.11 2.67 22.20
C ASN A 188 -11.88 2.55 20.68
N LEU A 189 -11.64 1.35 20.15
CA LEU A 189 -11.50 1.11 18.71
C LEU A 189 -12.13 -0.22 18.32
N SER A 190 -13.17 -0.18 17.48
CA SER A 190 -13.72 -1.37 16.84
C SER A 190 -13.53 -1.31 15.32
N PHE A 191 -13.36 -2.49 14.72
CA PHE A 191 -13.22 -2.70 13.29
C PHE A 191 -13.51 -4.15 12.94
N ASP A 192 -13.84 -4.40 11.69
CA ASP A 192 -13.91 -5.74 11.12
C ASP A 192 -12.67 -6.00 10.25
N PHE A 193 -12.23 -7.25 10.18
CA PHE A 193 -11.30 -7.68 9.13
C PHE A 193 -12.07 -8.56 8.14
N ALA A 194 -12.24 -8.03 6.94
CA ALA A 194 -13.21 -8.47 5.97
C ALA A 194 -12.56 -9.08 4.74
N VAL A 195 -13.28 -10.02 4.13
CA VAL A 195 -12.96 -10.58 2.81
C VAL A 195 -14.17 -10.46 1.90
N TYR A 196 -13.95 -9.97 0.70
CA TYR A 196 -14.93 -9.87 -0.39
C TYR A 196 -14.48 -10.73 -1.56
N GLU A 197 -15.33 -11.66 -1.96
CA GLU A 197 -15.13 -12.48 -3.15
C GLU A 197 -15.93 -11.90 -4.32
N GLY A 198 -15.31 -11.87 -5.49
CA GLY A 198 -16.01 -11.61 -6.73
C GLY A 198 -15.15 -11.90 -7.94
N GLU A 199 -15.53 -11.31 -9.07
CA GLU A 199 -14.92 -11.54 -10.36
C GLU A 199 -14.52 -10.22 -11.02
N ILE A 200 -13.42 -10.27 -11.76
CA ILE A 200 -12.95 -9.14 -12.56
C ILE A 200 -13.90 -8.95 -13.74
N THR A 201 -14.56 -7.79 -13.81
CA THR A 201 -15.54 -7.50 -14.87
C THR A 201 -14.92 -6.80 -16.06
N ASN A 202 -14.00 -5.85 -15.82
CA ASN A 202 -13.36 -5.06 -16.86
C ASN A 202 -11.93 -4.70 -16.47
N ILE A 203 -11.11 -4.35 -17.46
CA ILE A 203 -9.74 -3.86 -17.26
C ILE A 203 -9.57 -2.54 -18.00
N TYR A 204 -8.98 -1.58 -17.30
CA TYR A 204 -8.82 -0.22 -17.76
C TYR A 204 -7.36 0.19 -17.73
N VAL A 205 -6.70 0.08 -18.88
CA VAL A 205 -5.27 0.41 -19.04
C VAL A 205 -5.01 1.89 -19.29
N ASN A 206 -6.05 2.62 -19.69
CA ASN A 206 -6.02 4.06 -19.95
C ASN A 206 -6.95 4.77 -18.98
N LYS A 207 -6.60 6.00 -18.57
CA LYS A 207 -7.37 6.91 -17.69
C LYS A 207 -8.89 6.71 -17.86
N PHE A 208 -9.48 5.86 -17.02
CA PHE A 208 -10.82 5.36 -17.27
C PHE A 208 -11.88 6.40 -16.93
N VAL A 209 -11.71 7.04 -15.77
CA VAL A 209 -12.62 8.09 -15.32
C VAL A 209 -11.83 9.14 -14.54
N LYS A 210 -11.68 10.32 -15.15
CA LYS A 210 -10.94 11.45 -14.55
C LYS A 210 -11.46 11.83 -13.15
N SER A 211 -12.72 11.48 -12.84
CA SER A 211 -13.37 11.75 -11.56
C SER A 211 -13.14 10.70 -10.47
N TYR A 212 -12.67 9.48 -10.78
CA TYR A 212 -12.50 8.42 -9.77
C TYR A 212 -11.05 7.94 -9.64
N LEU A 213 -10.43 7.58 -10.77
CA LEU A 213 -9.07 7.04 -10.76
C LEU A 213 -8.35 7.36 -12.06
N ASN A 214 -7.22 8.07 -11.95
CA ASN A 214 -6.39 8.47 -13.10
C ASN A 214 -5.30 7.43 -13.43
N ALA A 215 -5.43 6.20 -12.94
CA ALA A 215 -4.47 5.11 -13.04
C ALA A 215 -5.00 3.92 -13.84
N PRO A 216 -4.11 3.05 -14.36
CA PRO A 216 -4.50 1.71 -14.78
C PRO A 216 -5.11 0.91 -13.63
N CYS A 217 -6.29 0.33 -13.85
CA CYS A 217 -7.05 -0.42 -12.86
C CYS A 217 -7.90 -1.52 -13.50
N PHE A 218 -8.59 -2.31 -12.68
CA PHE A 218 -9.65 -3.22 -13.12
C PHE A 218 -10.85 -3.11 -12.20
N SER A 219 -12.04 -3.43 -12.71
CA SER A 219 -13.26 -3.45 -11.91
C SER A 219 -13.62 -4.85 -11.42
N VAL A 220 -14.27 -4.90 -10.27
CA VAL A 220 -14.80 -6.13 -9.67
C VAL A 220 -16.28 -5.96 -9.33
N ASN A 221 -17.05 -7.05 -9.40
CA ASN A 221 -18.51 -7.06 -9.24
C ASN A 221 -19.01 -7.02 -7.77
N TYR A 222 -18.24 -6.42 -6.87
CA TYR A 222 -18.66 -6.11 -5.51
C TYR A 222 -18.25 -4.69 -5.14
N LYS A 223 -18.83 -4.19 -4.05
CA LYS A 223 -18.53 -2.88 -3.50
C LYS A 223 -17.58 -3.02 -2.31
N ILE A 224 -16.45 -2.33 -2.34
CA ILE A 224 -15.53 -2.24 -1.21
C ILE A 224 -16.08 -1.22 -0.20
N PRO A 225 -16.23 -1.61 1.09
CA PRO A 225 -16.69 -0.68 2.12
C PRO A 225 -15.57 0.32 2.49
N PRO A 226 -15.92 1.46 3.12
CA PRO A 226 -14.93 2.38 3.66
C PRO A 226 -13.95 1.69 4.62
N GLY A 227 -12.66 1.99 4.44
CA GLY A 227 -11.56 1.43 5.22
C GLY A 227 -10.83 0.26 4.56
N LEU A 228 -11.50 -0.50 3.68
CA LEU A 228 -10.89 -1.62 2.95
C LEU A 228 -9.86 -1.13 1.90
N SER A 229 -9.93 0.15 1.55
CA SER A 229 -8.98 0.84 0.70
C SER A 229 -7.53 0.64 1.18
N GLY A 230 -6.65 0.42 0.21
CA GLY A 230 -5.25 0.06 0.47
C GLY A 230 -5.02 -1.42 0.78
N GLY A 231 -6.07 -2.21 0.99
CA GLY A 231 -5.97 -3.65 1.19
C GLY A 231 -5.63 -4.42 -0.10
N PRO A 232 -5.13 -5.66 0.02
CA PRO A 232 -4.76 -6.48 -1.13
C PRO A 232 -6.00 -7.10 -1.82
N THR A 233 -5.92 -7.21 -3.14
CA THR A 233 -6.80 -8.08 -3.95
C THR A 233 -6.02 -9.31 -4.38
N LEU A 234 -6.45 -10.49 -3.92
CA LEU A 234 -5.78 -11.77 -4.13
C LEU A 234 -6.41 -12.57 -5.26
N THR A 235 -5.59 -13.28 -6.02
CA THR A 235 -6.02 -14.33 -6.94
C THR A 235 -6.39 -15.61 -6.16
N LYS A 236 -7.04 -16.58 -6.82
CA LYS A 236 -7.30 -17.92 -6.25
C LYS A 236 -6.05 -18.70 -5.79
N ASN A 237 -4.86 -18.28 -6.23
CA ASN A 237 -3.59 -18.86 -5.83
C ASN A 237 -2.93 -18.10 -4.66
N GLY A 238 -3.56 -17.05 -4.15
CA GLY A 238 -3.04 -16.25 -3.04
C GLY A 238 -2.06 -15.14 -3.43
N PHE A 239 -1.84 -14.91 -4.73
CA PHE A 239 -1.01 -13.79 -5.19
C PHE A 239 -1.81 -12.48 -5.23
N VAL A 240 -1.22 -11.37 -4.77
CA VAL A 240 -1.79 -10.03 -4.88
C VAL A 240 -1.75 -9.58 -6.35
N CYS A 241 -2.90 -9.35 -6.98
CA CYS A 241 -2.97 -8.83 -8.36
C CYS A 241 -3.37 -7.34 -8.42
N GLY A 242 -3.70 -6.73 -7.28
CA GLY A 242 -4.05 -5.32 -7.20
C GLY A 242 -4.25 -4.81 -5.78
N VAL A 243 -4.48 -3.50 -5.67
CA VAL A 243 -4.73 -2.79 -4.41
C VAL A 243 -6.12 -2.17 -4.44
N ASN A 244 -6.92 -2.40 -3.40
CA ASN A 244 -8.25 -1.81 -3.24
C ASN A 244 -8.16 -0.28 -3.31
N SER A 245 -8.85 0.34 -4.25
CA SER A 245 -8.73 1.78 -4.50
C SER A 245 -10.06 2.51 -4.25
N ALA A 246 -11.03 2.37 -5.16
CA ALA A 246 -12.25 3.16 -5.13
C ALA A 246 -13.50 2.30 -5.27
N SER A 247 -14.63 2.82 -4.79
CA SER A 247 -15.96 2.22 -4.97
C SER A 247 -16.81 3.04 -5.93
N LEU A 248 -17.45 2.35 -6.86
CA LEU A 248 -18.53 2.86 -7.71
C LEU A 248 -19.88 2.38 -7.16
N VAL A 249 -20.98 2.72 -7.85
CA VAL A 249 -22.35 2.38 -7.38
C VAL A 249 -22.53 0.87 -7.22
N ASN A 250 -22.04 0.07 -8.17
CA ASN A 250 -22.23 -1.40 -8.22
C ASN A 250 -20.93 -2.20 -8.39
N GLU A 251 -19.79 -1.52 -8.46
CA GLU A 251 -18.48 -2.14 -8.71
C GLU A 251 -17.43 -1.46 -7.85
N SER A 252 -16.25 -2.07 -7.73
CA SER A 252 -15.07 -1.43 -7.16
C SER A 252 -13.95 -1.40 -8.16
N LEU A 253 -13.10 -0.39 -8.06
CA LEU A 253 -11.88 -0.24 -8.83
C LEU A 253 -10.69 -0.70 -7.98
N ILE A 254 -9.88 -1.56 -8.58
CA ILE A 254 -8.66 -2.10 -8.00
C ILE A 254 -7.47 -1.61 -8.83
N SER A 255 -6.52 -0.94 -8.19
CA SER A 255 -5.32 -0.43 -8.86
C SER A 255 -4.41 -1.56 -9.31
N LEU A 256 -3.91 -1.50 -10.55
CA LEU A 256 -2.98 -2.48 -11.08
C LEU A 256 -1.57 -2.27 -10.53
N ILE A 257 -0.86 -3.36 -10.22
CA ILE A 257 0.52 -3.33 -9.70
C ILE A 257 1.54 -3.02 -10.80
N TYR A 258 1.32 -3.48 -12.02
CA TYR A 258 2.33 -3.42 -13.09
C TYR A 258 2.92 -2.02 -13.38
N PRO A 259 2.18 -0.89 -13.30
CA PRO A 259 2.77 0.43 -13.50
C PRO A 259 3.64 0.85 -12.32
N SER A 260 3.35 0.34 -11.12
CA SER A 260 4.01 0.76 -9.88
C SER A 260 5.33 0.05 -9.61
N ILE A 261 5.66 -1.00 -10.37
CA ILE A 261 6.92 -1.74 -10.20
C ILE A 261 8.16 -0.90 -10.54
N PHE A 262 8.00 0.23 -11.22
CA PHE A 262 9.09 1.14 -11.59
C PHE A 262 9.30 2.26 -10.57
N THR A 263 8.43 2.37 -9.56
CA THR A 263 8.60 3.32 -8.47
C THR A 263 9.87 2.99 -7.70
N SER A 264 10.70 3.99 -7.43
CA SER A 264 11.85 3.82 -6.54
C SER A 264 11.39 3.87 -5.09
N LEU A 265 11.95 3.00 -4.25
CA LEU A 265 11.72 3.02 -2.81
C LEU A 265 13.07 3.08 -2.11
N LYS A 266 13.16 3.93 -1.09
CA LYS A 266 14.27 3.92 -0.14
C LYS A 266 13.98 2.86 0.91
N THR A 267 14.89 1.92 1.09
CA THR A 267 14.83 0.87 2.11
C THR A 267 16.05 0.95 3.02
N THR A 268 15.82 0.75 4.31
CA THR A 268 16.84 0.74 5.35
C THR A 268 17.04 -0.69 5.85
N MET A 269 18.28 -1.16 5.93
CA MET A 269 18.64 -2.46 6.49
C MET A 269 19.77 -2.27 7.51
N ARG A 270 19.69 -2.96 8.66
CA ARG A 270 20.81 -3.03 9.60
C ARG A 270 21.42 -4.43 9.64
N ILE A 271 22.73 -4.49 9.50
CA ILE A 271 23.53 -5.71 9.63
C ILE A 271 24.54 -5.47 10.75
N GLY A 272 24.27 -6.00 11.94
CA GLY A 272 25.03 -5.65 13.14
C GLY A 272 24.92 -4.16 13.43
N GLY A 273 26.05 -3.46 13.59
CA GLY A 273 26.10 -2.01 13.79
C GLY A 273 26.05 -1.16 12.51
N LEU A 274 26.05 -1.78 11.32
CA LEU A 274 26.05 -1.06 10.05
C LEU A 274 24.61 -0.80 9.59
N THR A 275 24.28 0.46 9.29
CA THR A 275 23.03 0.84 8.62
C THR A 275 23.30 1.04 7.13
N LEU A 276 22.62 0.27 6.29
CA LEU A 276 22.67 0.37 4.83
C LEU A 276 21.35 0.94 4.32
N ASN A 277 21.45 2.03 3.58
CA ASN A 277 20.32 2.62 2.86
C ASN A 277 20.45 2.27 1.38
N LYS A 278 19.36 1.83 0.75
CA LYS A 278 19.31 1.56 -0.68
C LYS A 278 18.07 2.22 -1.26
N ILE A 279 18.25 3.03 -2.29
CA ILE A 279 17.17 3.50 -3.15
C ILE A 279 17.19 2.63 -4.40
N ALA A 280 16.10 1.92 -4.68
CA ALA A 280 15.99 1.10 -5.88
C ALA A 280 14.55 0.98 -6.35
N PRO A 281 14.32 0.80 -7.67
CA PRO A 281 13.00 0.51 -8.19
C PRO A 281 12.45 -0.82 -7.66
N ILE A 282 11.14 -0.92 -7.49
CA ILE A 282 10.49 -2.13 -6.97
C ILE A 282 10.82 -3.37 -7.83
N CYS A 283 10.98 -3.24 -9.14
CA CYS A 283 11.41 -4.33 -10.02
C CYS A 283 12.79 -4.90 -9.65
N ASP A 284 13.70 -4.09 -9.11
CA ASP A 284 14.98 -4.56 -8.60
C ASP A 284 14.77 -5.36 -7.31
N HIS A 285 13.91 -4.88 -6.41
CA HIS A 285 13.53 -5.64 -5.21
C HIS A 285 12.91 -6.99 -5.56
N MET A 286 12.10 -7.10 -6.61
CA MET A 286 11.61 -8.38 -7.13
C MET A 286 12.76 -9.25 -7.65
N SER A 287 13.64 -8.68 -8.48
CA SER A 287 14.77 -9.40 -9.11
C SER A 287 15.78 -9.96 -8.09
N PHE A 288 15.97 -9.24 -6.98
CA PHE A 288 16.81 -9.69 -5.86
C PHE A 288 16.10 -10.65 -4.89
N GLY A 289 14.82 -10.98 -5.12
CA GLY A 289 14.03 -11.84 -4.24
C GLY A 289 13.61 -11.15 -2.93
N ASN A 290 13.71 -9.83 -2.85
CA ASN A 290 13.24 -9.06 -1.70
C ASN A 290 11.71 -8.93 -1.70
N ILE A 291 11.07 -8.98 -2.86
CA ILE A 291 9.61 -9.06 -3.01
C ILE A 291 9.31 -10.38 -3.71
N SER A 292 8.48 -11.21 -3.09
CA SER A 292 8.12 -12.50 -3.66
C SER A 292 7.07 -12.32 -4.75
N THR A 293 7.26 -12.99 -5.89
CA THR A 293 6.38 -12.89 -7.07
C THR A 293 5.89 -14.27 -7.52
N ASP A 294 4.92 -14.31 -8.44
CA ASP A 294 4.55 -15.52 -9.18
C ASP A 294 5.42 -15.77 -10.43
N GLY A 295 6.47 -14.96 -10.62
CA GLY A 295 7.34 -15.01 -11.79
C GLY A 295 6.74 -14.41 -13.07
N SER A 296 5.57 -13.78 -12.99
CA SER A 296 4.89 -13.20 -14.14
C SER A 296 5.50 -11.87 -14.61
N GLU A 297 6.36 -11.24 -13.82
CA GLU A 297 7.12 -10.04 -14.20
C GLU A 297 7.91 -10.21 -15.52
N LYS A 298 8.32 -11.43 -15.88
CA LYS A 298 8.98 -11.73 -17.16
C LYS A 298 8.11 -11.43 -18.40
N ASP A 299 6.79 -11.38 -18.22
CA ASP A 299 5.83 -11.06 -19.28
C ASP A 299 5.58 -9.54 -19.42
N ILE A 300 6.18 -8.74 -18.53
CA ILE A 300 6.19 -7.29 -18.59
C ILE A 300 7.45 -6.85 -19.33
N LYS A 301 7.26 -6.24 -20.49
CA LYS A 301 8.32 -5.58 -21.23
C LYS A 301 8.19 -4.07 -21.03
N TYR A 302 9.29 -3.35 -21.09
CA TYR A 302 9.25 -1.89 -21.09
C TYR A 302 10.32 -1.33 -22.02
N SER A 303 10.10 -0.11 -22.49
CA SER A 303 11.09 0.70 -23.17
C SER A 303 10.99 2.14 -22.65
N ILE A 304 12.05 2.91 -22.84
CA ILE A 304 12.02 4.36 -22.62
C ILE A 304 11.97 4.97 -24.03
N GLU A 305 10.86 5.62 -24.36
CA GLU A 305 10.66 6.34 -25.63
C GLU A 305 10.39 7.81 -25.30
N HIS A 306 11.18 8.74 -25.85
CA HIS A 306 10.97 10.19 -25.69
C HIS A 306 10.77 10.61 -24.22
N ASP A 307 11.68 10.18 -23.33
CA ASP A 307 11.64 10.44 -21.87
C ASP A 307 10.37 9.90 -21.16
N SER A 308 9.64 9.00 -21.81
CA SER A 308 8.48 8.33 -21.25
C SER A 308 8.74 6.83 -21.11
N LEU A 309 8.33 6.26 -19.98
CA LEU A 309 8.26 4.82 -19.81
C LEU A 309 7.07 4.28 -20.59
N CYS A 310 7.35 3.39 -21.52
CA CYS A 310 6.35 2.63 -22.25
C CYS A 310 6.38 1.20 -21.70
N VAL A 311 5.27 0.73 -21.12
CA VAL A 311 5.15 -0.63 -20.60
C VAL A 311 4.30 -1.46 -21.55
N TYR A 312 4.87 -2.55 -22.07
CA TYR A 312 4.23 -3.50 -22.96
C TYR A 312 4.01 -4.81 -22.22
N HIS A 313 2.75 -5.12 -21.98
CA HIS A 313 2.34 -6.46 -21.61
C HIS A 313 2.17 -7.33 -22.85
N LYS A 314 2.52 -8.62 -22.77
CA LYS A 314 2.26 -9.62 -23.83
C LYS A 314 0.82 -9.61 -24.37
N TRP A 315 -0.16 -9.16 -23.57
CA TRP A 315 -1.57 -9.08 -23.93
C TRP A 315 -1.99 -7.78 -24.64
N PHE A 316 -1.15 -6.74 -24.71
CA PHE A 316 -1.52 -5.52 -25.44
C PHE A 316 -1.74 -5.75 -26.94
N LYS A 317 -1.07 -6.77 -27.51
CA LYS A 317 -1.31 -7.18 -28.90
C LYS A 317 -2.73 -7.71 -29.13
N TYR A 318 -3.42 -8.16 -28.07
CA TYR A 318 -4.83 -8.57 -28.08
C TYR A 318 -5.77 -7.42 -27.72
N LEU A 319 -5.35 -6.51 -26.83
CA LEU A 319 -6.14 -5.34 -26.46
C LEU A 319 -6.21 -4.27 -27.56
N ASP A 320 -5.25 -4.15 -28.47
CA ASP A 320 -5.38 -3.23 -29.62
C ASP A 320 -6.64 -3.52 -30.47
N ASN A 321 -7.17 -4.76 -30.41
CA ASN A 321 -8.44 -5.14 -31.04
C ASN A 321 -9.66 -5.00 -30.11
N GLN A 322 -9.48 -4.61 -28.84
CA GLN A 322 -10.51 -4.49 -27.80
C GLN A 322 -10.42 -3.21 -26.95
N ILE A 323 -9.61 -2.21 -27.32
CA ILE A 323 -9.65 -0.89 -26.67
C ILE A 323 -10.98 -0.22 -27.04
N TYR A 324 -11.95 -0.37 -26.14
CA TYR A 324 -13.24 0.29 -26.21
C TYR A 324 -13.13 1.67 -25.56
N GLU A 325 -13.09 2.74 -26.36
CA GLU A 325 -13.39 4.09 -25.84
C GLU A 325 -14.89 4.15 -25.55
N ASN A 326 -15.27 3.94 -24.29
CA ASN A 326 -16.59 4.28 -23.80
C ASN A 326 -16.68 5.81 -23.70
N LYS A 327 -17.29 6.46 -24.69
CA LYS A 327 -17.73 7.85 -24.54
C LYS A 327 -18.96 7.87 -23.65
N TYR A 328 -18.80 8.39 -22.45
CA TYR A 328 -19.91 8.81 -21.61
C TYR A 328 -20.54 10.05 -22.25
N ASP A 329 -21.82 9.93 -22.62
CA ASP A 329 -22.61 11.05 -23.11
C ASP A 329 -23.39 11.63 -21.93
N GLU A 330 -22.99 12.83 -21.51
CA GLU A 330 -23.56 13.52 -20.35
C GLU A 330 -25.04 13.88 -20.56
N GLU A 331 -25.51 14.00 -21.81
CA GLU A 331 -26.91 14.34 -22.10
C GLU A 331 -27.85 13.12 -22.08
N SER A 332 -27.34 11.92 -22.39
CA SER A 332 -28.18 10.71 -22.49
C SER A 332 -28.04 9.74 -21.33
N GLY A 333 -27.00 9.86 -20.49
CA GLY A 333 -26.75 8.95 -19.37
C GLY A 333 -26.47 7.49 -19.79
N ILE A 334 -26.21 7.25 -21.07
CA ILE A 334 -26.04 5.92 -21.68
C ILE A 334 -24.68 5.86 -22.38
N PHE A 335 -23.99 4.72 -22.25
CA PHE A 335 -22.75 4.48 -22.99
C PHE A 335 -23.03 4.22 -24.47
N ALA A 336 -22.46 5.06 -25.35
CA ALA A 336 -22.58 4.88 -26.80
C ALA A 336 -21.77 3.67 -27.29
N LYS A 337 -22.21 3.04 -28.40
CA LYS A 337 -21.50 1.90 -29.02
C LYS A 337 -20.06 2.30 -29.45
N PRO A 338 -19.08 1.42 -29.23
CA PRO A 338 -17.67 1.79 -29.34
C PRO A 338 -17.15 1.90 -30.78
N ARG A 339 -16.12 2.72 -30.98
CA ARG A 339 -15.28 2.79 -32.19
C ARG A 339 -13.83 2.50 -31.83
N ALA A 340 -13.17 1.61 -32.58
CA ALA A 340 -11.76 1.28 -32.38
C ALA A 340 -10.83 2.37 -32.93
N ARG A 341 -9.76 2.70 -32.20
CA ARG A 341 -8.62 3.51 -32.65
C ARG A 341 -7.32 3.00 -32.01
N ASN A 342 -6.26 2.87 -32.81
CA ASN A 342 -4.92 2.51 -32.34
C ASN A 342 -4.29 3.69 -31.60
N LYS A 343 -3.88 3.52 -30.34
CA LYS A 343 -3.20 4.58 -29.56
C LYS A 343 -2.08 3.99 -28.71
N LYS A 344 -0.85 4.51 -28.88
CA LYS A 344 0.32 4.21 -28.04
C LYS A 344 0.14 4.83 -26.64
N ILE A 345 0.70 4.17 -25.62
CA ILE A 345 0.69 4.64 -24.22
C ILE A 345 2.09 5.12 -23.84
N SER A 346 2.20 6.35 -23.32
CA SER A 346 3.41 6.93 -22.76
C SER A 346 3.15 7.32 -21.29
N ILE A 347 3.94 6.80 -20.34
CA ILE A 347 3.91 7.21 -18.92
C ILE A 347 5.11 8.12 -18.69
N GLY A 348 4.89 9.39 -18.33
CA GLY A 348 5.99 10.31 -18.02
C GLY A 348 6.72 9.86 -16.76
N ILE A 349 8.05 9.69 -16.84
CA ILE A 349 8.90 9.43 -15.68
C ILE A 349 9.43 10.77 -15.19
N GLY A 350 9.48 10.99 -13.88
CA GLY A 350 10.29 12.08 -13.33
C GLY A 350 11.78 11.87 -13.68
N PRO A 351 12.59 12.94 -13.71
CA PRO A 351 14.01 12.83 -14.04
C PRO A 351 14.73 11.86 -13.09
N PRO A 352 15.74 11.11 -13.57
CA PRO A 352 16.54 10.22 -12.72
C PRO A 352 17.22 11.02 -11.60
N ILE A 353 16.98 10.62 -10.36
CA ILE A 353 17.65 11.18 -9.18
C ILE A 353 19.12 10.74 -9.25
N THR A 354 19.99 11.69 -9.56
CA THR A 354 21.45 11.52 -9.48
C THR A 354 21.91 12.11 -8.15
N GLU A 355 21.95 11.30 -7.09
CA GLU A 355 22.62 11.71 -5.85
C GLU A 355 24.12 11.38 -5.97
N GLU A 356 24.96 12.41 -5.94
CA GLU A 356 26.38 12.25 -5.68
C GLU A 356 26.58 11.69 -4.26
N PRO A 357 27.52 10.74 -4.05
CA PRO A 357 27.80 10.20 -2.73
C PRO A 357 28.36 11.29 -1.82
N SER A 358 27.58 11.70 -0.81
CA SER A 358 28.08 12.56 0.26
C SER A 358 29.02 11.76 1.18
N HIS A 359 30.32 11.99 1.05
CA HIS A 359 31.30 11.56 2.04
C HIS A 359 31.30 12.53 3.21
N THR A 360 30.61 12.19 4.30
CA THR A 360 30.83 12.84 5.60
C THR A 360 31.96 12.10 6.33
N THR A 361 33.14 12.71 6.35
CA THR A 361 34.24 12.29 7.22
C THR A 361 33.97 12.82 8.63
N GLY A 362 33.99 11.93 9.62
CA GLY A 362 33.75 12.26 11.01
C GLY A 362 34.91 13.05 11.60
N HIS A 363 34.60 14.22 12.18
CA HIS A 363 35.48 14.89 13.12
C HIS A 363 35.19 14.37 14.53
N THR A 364 36.18 13.69 15.11
CA THR A 364 36.25 13.35 16.52
C THR A 364 36.85 14.53 17.29
N ASP A 365 36.01 15.35 17.91
CA ASP A 365 36.47 16.29 18.91
C ASP A 365 36.56 15.63 20.28
N ARG A 366 37.80 15.49 20.74
CA ARG A 366 38.18 15.17 22.11
C ARG A 366 37.67 16.27 23.04
N VAL A 367 36.84 15.91 24.02
CA VAL A 367 36.71 16.69 25.26
C VAL A 367 37.45 15.94 26.36
N SER A 368 38.56 16.54 26.76
CA SER A 368 39.34 16.22 27.96
C SER A 368 38.86 17.06 29.14
N GLY A 369 38.77 16.45 30.31
CA GLY A 369 38.64 17.13 31.62
C GLY A 369 37.32 16.81 32.32
N GLY A 370 37.26 16.33 33.55
CA GLY A 370 38.29 16.08 34.55
C GLY A 370 37.71 15.19 35.64
N SER A 371 38.59 14.51 36.37
CA SER A 371 38.22 13.74 37.56
C SER A 371 37.99 14.67 38.75
N ALA A 372 37.04 14.31 39.60
CA ALA A 372 37.03 14.72 41.00
C ALA A 372 36.44 13.56 41.80
N ASP A 373 37.28 13.06 42.69
CA ASP A 373 37.05 12.01 43.65
C ASP A 373 36.14 12.45 44.82
N GLN A 374 35.39 11.46 45.32
CA GLN A 374 35.14 11.10 46.73
C GLN A 374 34.26 11.90 47.71
N ALA A 375 33.52 11.07 48.47
CA ALA A 375 32.96 11.16 49.84
C ALA A 375 31.77 12.11 50.05
N ASP A 376 30.67 11.77 50.74
CA ASP A 376 30.26 10.66 51.62
C ASP A 376 28.82 10.18 51.30
#